data_AF-A0A6N0LE45-F1
#
_entry.id   AF-A0A6N0LE45-F1
#
_cell.length_a   1.000
_cell.length_b   1.000
_cell.length_c   1.000
_cell.angle_alpha   90.00
_cell.angle_beta   90.00
_cell.angle_gamma   90.00
#
_symmetry.space_group_name_H-M   'P 1'
#
loop_
_entity.id
_entity.type
_entity.pdbx_description
1 polymer ?
#
loop_
_entity_poly.entity_id
_entity_poly.type
_entity_poly.pdbx_seq_one_letter_code
_entity_poly.pdbx_strand_id
1 'polypeptide(L)'
;MDIQKEREAFEKYIQTVAHPHRSPKVMFFTVNDGHGNVIYCDISIQNQWETWLAAKVQAVPEWINVNDKLPPANILVLGMSQTRSNLFNIYNVMALDEFEEADVTYWMHLPEAPKTQEQSHD
;
A
#
# COMPACT_ATOMS: atom_id res chain seq x y z
N MET A 1 -3.48 2.17 -6.22
CA MET A 1 -4.33 2.58 -5.08
C MET A 1 -5.49 3.39 -5.62
N ASP A 2 -6.74 3.03 -5.29
CA ASP A 2 -7.93 3.79 -5.71
C ASP A 2 -8.09 4.99 -4.77
N ILE A 3 -7.64 6.15 -5.23
CA ILE A 3 -7.55 7.35 -4.39
C ILE A 3 -8.92 7.82 -3.89
N GLN A 4 -9.99 7.56 -4.64
CA GLN A 4 -11.34 7.98 -4.27
C GLN A 4 -11.88 7.11 -3.14
N LYS A 5 -11.69 5.79 -3.22
CA LYS A 5 -12.06 4.88 -2.12
C LYS A 5 -11.26 5.13 -0.85
N GLU A 6 -9.97 5.40 -0.97
CA GLU A 6 -9.12 5.73 0.19
C GLU A 6 -9.58 7.04 0.84
N ARG A 7 -9.96 8.02 0.03
CA ARG A 7 -10.50 9.29 0.51
C ARG A 7 -11.81 9.09 1.28
N GLU A 8 -12.74 8.32 0.75
CA GLU A 8 -14.00 7.98 1.44
C GLU A 8 -13.76 7.24 2.77
N ALA A 9 -12.80 6.32 2.81
CA ALA A 9 -12.43 5.59 4.02
C ALA A 9 -11.82 6.52 5.08
N PHE A 10 -10.92 7.41 4.67
CA PHE A 10 -10.32 8.43 5.52
C PHE A 10 -11.36 9.38 6.11
N GLU A 11 -12.25 9.94 5.27
CA GLU A 11 -13.30 10.86 5.71
C GLU A 11 -14.25 10.20 6.71
N LYS A 12 -14.63 8.94 6.46
CA LYS A 12 -15.47 8.16 7.38
C LYS A 12 -14.79 7.98 8.75
N TYR A 13 -13.49 7.70 8.77
CA TYR A 13 -12.74 7.57 10.02
C TYR A 13 -12.66 8.91 10.77
N ILE A 14 -12.27 10.00 10.09
CA ILE A 14 -12.16 11.32 10.72
C ILE A 14 -13.50 11.79 11.30
N GLN A 15 -14.60 11.53 10.60
CA GLN A 15 -15.93 11.84 11.09
C GLN A 15 -16.26 11.09 12.38
N THR A 16 -15.82 9.84 12.55
CA THR A 16 -16.11 9.06 13.76
C THR A 16 -15.21 9.40 14.92
N VAL A 17 -13.91 9.67 14.70
CA VAL A 17 -12.94 9.83 15.80
C VAL A 17 -12.67 11.27 16.21
N ALA A 18 -12.61 12.21 15.26
CA ALA A 18 -12.06 13.54 15.52
C ALA A 18 -13.16 14.59 15.69
N HIS A 19 -14.28 14.45 14.97
CA HIS A 19 -15.26 15.52 14.87
C HIS A 19 -16.71 15.03 14.68
N PRO A 20 -17.26 14.21 15.60
CA PRO A 20 -18.57 13.58 15.44
C PRO A 20 -19.74 14.57 15.35
N HIS A 21 -19.55 15.82 15.80
CA HIS A 21 -20.58 16.85 15.83
C HIS A 21 -20.55 17.83 14.65
N ARG A 22 -19.57 17.73 13.75
CA ARG A 22 -19.46 18.63 12.58
C ARG A 22 -20.08 17.99 11.34
N SER A 23 -20.76 18.80 10.54
CA SER A 23 -21.29 18.38 9.24
C SER A 23 -20.14 18.01 8.27
N PRO A 24 -20.18 16.83 7.61
CA PRO A 24 -19.16 16.39 6.66
C PRO A 24 -18.90 17.40 5.54
N LYS A 25 -19.95 18.08 5.07
CA LYS A 25 -19.84 19.08 3.99
C LYS A 25 -18.96 20.28 4.37
N VAL A 26 -18.91 20.63 5.65
CA VAL A 26 -18.09 21.73 6.16
C VAL A 26 -16.67 21.26 6.44
N MET A 27 -16.52 20.01 6.90
CA MET A 27 -15.24 19.44 7.31
C MET A 27 -14.36 19.01 6.12
N PHE A 28 -14.97 18.46 5.07
CA PHE A 28 -14.27 17.90 3.92
C PHE A 28 -14.36 18.79 2.67
N PHE A 29 -14.45 20.11 2.88
CA PHE A 29 -14.43 21.06 1.78
C PHE A 29 -13.06 21.00 1.08
N THR A 30 -13.08 20.80 -0.24
CA THR A 30 -11.86 20.68 -1.05
C THR A 30 -11.73 21.83 -2.05
N VAL A 31 -10.48 22.14 -2.38
CA VAL A 31 -10.10 23.18 -3.34
C VAL A 31 -9.04 22.65 -4.30
N ASN A 32 -8.85 23.33 -5.43
CA ASN A 32 -7.71 23.08 -6.30
C ASN A 32 -6.49 23.84 -5.78
N ASP A 33 -5.34 23.20 -5.70
CA ASP A 33 -4.08 23.80 -5.22
C ASP A 33 -3.39 24.72 -6.26
N GLY A 34 -3.98 24.88 -7.44
CA GLY A 34 -3.38 25.63 -8.56
C GLY A 34 -2.45 24.79 -9.44
N HIS A 35 -2.16 23.56 -9.04
CA HIS A 35 -1.37 22.58 -9.80
C HIS A 35 -2.24 21.44 -10.36
N GLY A 36 -3.56 21.55 -10.23
CA GLY A 36 -4.50 20.52 -10.68
C GLY A 36 -4.85 19.49 -9.61
N ASN A 37 -4.31 19.58 -8.40
CA ASN A 37 -4.59 18.64 -7.33
C ASN A 37 -5.79 19.11 -6.49
N VAL A 38 -6.62 18.16 -6.07
CA VAL A 38 -7.74 18.41 -5.15
C VAL A 38 -7.26 18.15 -3.72
N ILE A 39 -7.20 19.20 -2.92
CA ILE A 39 -6.74 19.20 -1.52
C ILE A 39 -7.86 19.62 -0.57
N TYR A 40 -7.78 19.24 0.70
CA TYR A 40 -8.66 19.75 1.74
C TYR A 40 -8.30 21.19 2.09
N CYS A 41 -9.33 22.04 2.23
CA CYS A 41 -9.15 23.44 2.61
C CYS A 41 -8.76 23.60 4.08
N ASP A 42 -9.17 22.66 4.94
CA ASP A 42 -8.72 22.59 6.33
C ASP A 42 -7.33 21.94 6.36
N ILE A 43 -6.32 22.71 6.78
CA ILE A 43 -4.92 22.27 6.79
C ILE A 43 -4.68 21.08 7.73
N SER A 44 -5.44 20.95 8.82
CA SER A 44 -5.31 19.83 9.74
C SER A 44 -5.80 18.54 9.08
N ILE A 45 -6.91 18.63 8.34
CA ILE A 45 -7.44 17.50 7.57
C ILE A 45 -6.52 17.13 6.42
N GLN A 46 -5.96 18.11 5.71
CA GLN A 46 -5.00 17.88 4.64
C GLN A 46 -3.73 17.17 5.15
N ASN A 47 -3.15 17.63 6.26
CA ASN A 47 -1.96 16.99 6.84
C ASN A 47 -2.25 15.55 7.28
N GLN A 48 -3.42 15.30 7.87
CA GLN A 48 -3.85 13.95 8.26
C GLN A 48 -4.05 13.05 7.04
N TRP A 49 -4.60 13.58 5.95
CA TRP A 49 -4.75 12.86 4.67
C TRP A 49 -3.39 12.51 4.05
N GLU A 50 -2.45 13.44 4.02
CA GLU A 50 -1.08 13.18 3.53
C GLU A 50 -0.36 12.14 4.38
N THR A 51 -0.54 12.20 5.70
CA THR A 51 0.01 11.19 6.63
C THR A 51 -0.60 9.81 6.38
N TRP A 52 -1.92 9.74 6.19
CA TRP A 52 -2.65 8.51 5.84
C TRP A 52 -2.10 7.90 4.55
N LEU A 53 -1.94 8.72 3.50
CA LEU A 53 -1.38 8.28 2.23
C LEU A 53 0.05 7.78 2.37
N ALA A 54 0.92 8.51 3.06
CA ALA A 54 2.31 8.09 3.28
C ALA A 54 2.40 6.75 4.03
N ALA A 55 1.58 6.57 5.06
CA ALA A 55 1.52 5.32 5.82
C ALA A 55 1.01 4.14 4.96
N LYS A 56 -0.01 4.38 4.13
CA LYS A 56 -0.57 3.37 3.22
C LYS A 56 0.39 2.97 2.12
N VAL A 57 1.16 3.92 1.58
CA VAL A 57 2.21 3.63 0.60
C VAL A 57 3.29 2.74 1.18
N GLN A 58 3.68 2.95 2.45
CA GLN A 58 4.62 2.06 3.14
C GLN A 58 4.03 0.67 3.44
N ALA A 59 2.72 0.55 3.61
CA ALA A 59 2.04 -0.71 3.93
C ALA A 59 1.79 -1.61 2.70
N VAL A 60 1.86 -1.08 1.47
CA VAL A 60 1.80 -1.88 0.25
C VAL A 60 3.23 -2.27 -0.12
N PRO A 61 3.56 -3.57 -0.14
CA PRO A 61 4.91 -3.97 -0.52
C PRO A 61 5.19 -3.53 -1.96
N GLU A 62 6.35 -2.93 -2.17
CA GLU A 62 6.77 -2.45 -3.47
C GLU A 62 7.11 -3.62 -4.39
N TRP A 63 6.52 -3.63 -5.58
CA TRP A 63 6.91 -4.56 -6.65
C TRP A 63 8.13 -3.98 -7.37
N ILE A 64 9.24 -4.71 -7.30
CA ILE A 64 10.53 -4.33 -7.86
C ILE A 64 10.72 -5.05 -9.20
N ASN A 65 11.00 -4.31 -10.27
CA ASN A 65 11.32 -4.91 -11.57
C ASN A 65 12.68 -5.61 -11.48
N VAL A 66 12.79 -6.83 -12.00
CA VAL A 66 14.07 -7.58 -11.98
C VAL A 66 15.19 -6.86 -12.73
N ASN A 67 14.85 -6.06 -13.75
CA ASN A 67 15.81 -5.26 -14.53
C ASN A 67 16.33 -4.04 -13.75
N ASP A 68 15.55 -3.53 -12.80
CA ASP A 68 15.98 -2.42 -11.95
C ASP A 68 16.85 -2.93 -10.81
N LYS A 69 16.43 -4.03 -10.17
CA LYS A 69 17.13 -4.63 -9.04
C LYS A 69 16.74 -6.09 -8.86
N LEU A 70 17.73 -6.97 -8.78
CA LEU A 70 17.53 -8.37 -8.41
C LEU A 70 17.39 -8.53 -6.89
N PRO A 71 16.61 -9.52 -6.44
CA PRO A 71 16.54 -9.84 -5.02
C PRO A 71 17.91 -10.31 -4.49
N PRO A 72 18.23 -10.05 -3.21
CA PRO A 72 19.37 -10.68 -2.54
C PRO A 72 19.32 -12.22 -2.64
N ALA A 73 20.48 -12.87 -2.54
CA ALA A 73 20.50 -14.33 -2.39
C ALA A 73 20.02 -14.76 -0.98
N ASN A 74 19.53 -15.99 -0.88
CA ASN A 74 19.04 -16.64 0.33
C ASN A 74 17.84 -15.97 1.00
N ILE A 75 16.93 -15.40 0.21
CA ILE A 75 15.64 -14.89 0.70
C ILE A 75 14.46 -15.53 -0.05
N LEU A 76 13.31 -15.52 0.59
CA LEU A 76 12.03 -15.87 -0.03
C LEU A 76 11.32 -14.62 -0.51
N VAL A 77 10.88 -14.65 -1.76
CA VAL A 77 10.16 -13.54 -2.41
C VAL A 77 8.96 -14.05 -3.16
N LEU A 78 7.97 -13.18 -3.33
CA LEU A 78 6.86 -13.40 -4.26
C LEU A 78 7.26 -12.83 -5.62
N GLY A 79 7.29 -13.67 -6.66
CA GLY A 79 7.62 -13.28 -8.02
C GLY A 79 6.43 -13.38 -8.96
N MET A 80 6.36 -12.44 -9.92
CA MET A 80 5.42 -12.50 -11.04
C MET A 80 6.10 -13.14 -12.26
N SER A 81 5.60 -14.28 -12.73
CA SER A 81 6.09 -14.95 -13.94
C SER A 81 5.03 -15.01 -15.02
N GLN A 82 5.49 -14.96 -16.27
CA GLN A 82 4.59 -15.04 -17.44
C GLN A 82 4.45 -16.47 -17.98
N THR A 83 5.34 -17.39 -17.58
CA THR A 83 5.44 -18.73 -18.18
C THR A 83 4.96 -19.88 -17.29
N ARG A 84 4.84 -19.70 -15.97
CA ARG A 84 4.34 -20.75 -15.07
C ARG A 84 2.82 -20.71 -14.92
N SER A 85 2.23 -21.84 -14.55
CA SER A 85 0.78 -22.07 -14.45
C SER A 85 0.03 -21.08 -13.56
N ASN A 86 0.74 -20.35 -12.70
CA ASN A 86 0.24 -19.27 -11.86
C ASN A 86 1.04 -17.99 -12.16
N LEU A 87 0.33 -16.86 -12.30
CA LEU A 87 0.94 -15.53 -12.47
C LEU A 87 1.83 -15.13 -11.28
N PHE A 88 1.56 -15.67 -10.09
CA PHE A 88 2.30 -15.39 -8.86
C PHE A 88 2.85 -16.70 -8.28
N ASN A 89 4.15 -16.73 -8.01
CA ASN A 89 4.81 -17.88 -7.39
C ASN A 89 5.78 -17.40 -6.29
N ILE A 90 6.00 -18.24 -5.28
CA ILE A 90 7.03 -18.00 -4.26
C ILE A 90 8.33 -18.60 -4.78
N TYR A 91 9.39 -17.80 -4.79
CA TYR A 91 10.73 -18.22 -5.19
C TYR A 91 11.66 -18.17 -4.00
N ASN A 92 12.47 -19.22 -3.84
CA ASN A 92 13.59 -19.21 -2.92
C ASN A 92 14.84 -18.84 -3.72
N VAL A 93 15.37 -17.64 -3.51
CA VAL A 93 16.49 -17.10 -4.29
C VAL A 93 17.80 -17.74 -3.81
N MET A 94 17.95 -19.05 -4.00
CA MET A 94 19.19 -19.77 -3.75
C MET A 94 20.17 -19.55 -4.91
N ALA A 95 19.65 -19.41 -6.12
CA ALA A 95 20.34 -19.04 -7.34
C ALA A 95 19.39 -18.22 -8.24
N LEU A 96 19.94 -17.27 -9.00
CA LEU A 96 19.18 -16.34 -9.84
C LEU A 96 18.76 -16.94 -11.19
N ASP A 97 19.28 -18.12 -11.53
CA ASP A 97 18.92 -18.90 -12.71
C ASP A 97 17.42 -19.24 -12.74
N GLU A 98 16.80 -19.49 -11.57
CA GLU A 98 15.38 -19.78 -11.48
C GLU A 98 14.49 -18.60 -11.94
N PHE A 99 14.97 -17.36 -11.82
CA PHE A 99 14.24 -16.17 -12.26
C PHE A 99 14.25 -16.03 -13.78
N GLU A 100 15.40 -16.33 -14.39
CA GLU A 100 15.56 -16.32 -15.85
C GLU A 100 14.76 -17.47 -16.47
N GLU A 101 14.84 -18.68 -15.92
CA GLU A 101 14.10 -19.84 -16.42
C GLU A 101 12.58 -19.68 -16.32
N ALA A 102 12.10 -18.96 -15.31
CA ALA A 102 10.67 -18.75 -15.07
C ALA A 102 10.15 -17.41 -15.62
N ASP A 103 10.94 -16.66 -16.41
CA ASP A 103 10.60 -15.34 -16.94
C ASP A 103 9.95 -14.42 -15.87
N VAL A 104 10.60 -14.33 -14.71
CA VAL A 104 10.13 -13.48 -13.62
C VAL A 104 10.37 -12.02 -13.99
N THR A 105 9.33 -11.20 -13.94
CA THR A 105 9.39 -9.78 -14.34
C THR A 105 9.41 -8.82 -13.16
N TYR A 106 8.72 -9.17 -12.08
CA TYR A 106 8.63 -8.37 -10.85
C TYR A 106 8.74 -9.26 -9.62
N TRP A 107 9.28 -8.72 -8.52
CA TRP A 107 9.32 -9.41 -7.24
C TRP A 107 9.02 -8.46 -6.08
N MET A 108 8.59 -9.02 -4.95
CA MET A 108 8.46 -8.29 -3.67
C MET A 108 8.82 -9.20 -2.49
N HIS A 109 9.19 -8.59 -1.37
CA HIS A 109 9.31 -9.32 -0.11
C HIS A 109 8.00 -10.01 0.24
N LEU A 110 8.07 -11.19 0.85
CA LEU A 110 6.87 -11.81 1.41
C LEU A 110 6.27 -10.90 2.49
N PRO A 111 4.94 -10.72 2.51
CA PRO A 111 4.29 -10.01 3.60
C PRO A 111 4.61 -10.68 4.93
N GLU A 112 4.79 -9.89 5.99
CA GLU A 112 4.84 -10.47 7.34
C GLU A 112 3.53 -11.21 7.63
N ALA A 113 3.65 -12.37 8.27
CA ALA A 113 2.49 -13.11 8.72
C ALA A 113 1.65 -12.23 9.67
N PRO A 114 0.30 -12.24 9.58
CA PRO A 114 -0.53 -11.53 10.52
C PRO A 114 -0.18 -11.96 11.95
N LYS A 115 0.07 -11.00 12.84
CA LYS A 115 0.24 -11.30 14.27
C LYS A 115 -1.11 -11.75 14.81
N THR A 116 -1.21 -12.99 15.29
CA THR A 116 -2.39 -13.47 16.01
C THR A 116 -2.64 -12.53 17.19
N GLN A 117 -3.81 -11.91 17.25
CA GLN A 117 -4.23 -11.23 18.48
C GLN A 117 -4.39 -12.31 19.55
N GLU A 118 -3.47 -12.37 20.51
CA GLU A 118 -3.73 -13.08 21.75
C GLU A 118 -4.97 -12.45 22.37
N GLN A 119 -6.05 -13.21 22.45
CA GLN A 119 -7.24 -12.83 23.20
C GLN A 119 -6.81 -12.67 24.66
N SER A 120 -6.70 -11.42 25.11
CA SER A 120 -6.75 -11.09 26.52
C SER A 120 -8.14 -11.52 27.02
N HIS A 121 -8.18 -12.67 27.70
CA HIS A 121 -9.26 -13.01 28.58
C HIS A 121 -9.00 -12.31 29.92
N ASP A 122 -9.71 -11.21 30.16
CA ASP A 122 -10.04 -10.72 31.49
C ASP A 122 -11.51 -11.05 31.78
#